data_AF-A0A934FVA3-F1
#
_entry.id   AF-A0A934FVA3-F1
#
_cell.length_a   1.000
_cell.length_b   1.000
_cell.length_c   1.000
_cell.angle_alpha   90.00
_cell.angle_beta   90.00
_cell.angle_gamma   90.00
#
_symmetry.space_group_name_H-M   'P 1'
#
loop_
_entity.id
_entity.type
_entity.pdbx_description
1 polymer ?
#
loop_
_entity_poly.entity_id
_entity_poly.type
_entity_poly.pdbx_seq_one_letter_code
_entity_poly.pdbx_strand_id
1 'polypeptide(L)' 'MNAPQNPTPTTARKDGPFSTQTTMAEVLRRDASLRMVLMRFHIGGCSHCGFDQNDSIEQVATDNGVPVADLLGALNSSVR' A
#
# COMPACT_ATOMS: atom_id res chain seq x y z
N MET A 1 -14.71 -3.90 -23.52
CA MET A 1 -14.92 -2.67 -22.72
C MET A 1 -14.42 -2.98 -21.32
N ASN A 2 -13.59 -2.10 -20.75
CA ASN A 2 -12.62 -2.30 -19.66
C ASN A 2 -11.26 -2.88 -20.10
N ALA A 3 -10.36 -2.00 -20.54
CA ALA A 3 -8.98 -2.10 -20.08
C ALA A 3 -8.96 -1.44 -18.68
N PRO A 4 -8.11 -1.90 -17.76
CA PRO A 4 -7.26 -0.86 -17.18
C PRO A 4 -5.83 -1.32 -16.89
N GLN A 5 -4.92 -0.63 -17.57
CA GLN A 5 -3.78 0.07 -16.97
C GLN A 5 -2.78 -0.78 -16.18
N ASN A 6 -1.79 -1.30 -16.91
CA ASN A 6 -0.42 -1.28 -16.41
C ASN A 6 0.16 0.12 -16.66
N PRO A 7 0.55 0.88 -15.63
CA PRO A 7 1.53 1.93 -15.79
C PRO A 7 2.85 1.43 -15.18
N THR A 8 3.82 1.09 -16.02
CA THR A 8 5.21 1.32 -15.64
C THR A 8 5.46 2.83 -15.73
N PRO A 9 5.89 3.49 -14.64
CA PRO A 9 7.02 4.40 -14.77
C PRO A 9 7.98 4.40 -13.56
N THR A 10 9.27 4.25 -13.85
CA THR A 10 10.31 5.23 -13.53
C THR A 10 10.45 5.74 -12.08
N THR A 11 11.50 5.24 -11.41
CA THR A 11 12.37 5.97 -10.45
C THR A 11 11.73 6.50 -9.15
N ALA A 12 11.50 5.63 -8.16
CA ALA A 12 11.38 6.03 -6.76
C ALA A 12 12.64 5.59 -5.97
N ARG A 13 13.53 6.55 -5.68
CA ARG A 13 14.59 6.42 -4.67
C ARG A 13 14.79 7.82 -4.10
N LYS A 14 14.79 8.12 -2.80
CA LYS A 14 15.12 7.41 -1.54
C LYS A 14 13.93 7.64 -0.57
N ASP A 15 13.39 6.74 0.23
CA ASP A 15 13.98 5.66 1.04
C ASP A 15 13.01 4.45 1.17
N GLY A 16 12.96 3.58 0.14
CA GLY A 16 12.26 2.28 0.21
C GLY A 16 11.75 1.76 -1.14
N PRO A 17 11.33 0.49 -1.23
CA PRO A 17 10.89 -0.15 -2.48
C PRO A 17 9.48 0.23 -2.95
N PHE A 18 8.69 0.94 -2.15
CA PHE A 18 7.31 1.30 -2.46
C PHE A 18 7.14 2.81 -2.65
N SER A 19 6.14 3.18 -3.45
CA SER A 19 5.69 4.56 -3.70
C SER A 19 4.19 4.70 -3.39
N THR A 20 3.65 5.91 -3.35
CA THR A 20 2.22 6.15 -3.08
C THR A 20 1.29 5.45 -4.09
N GLN A 21 1.75 5.27 -5.33
CA GLN A 21 1.03 4.61 -6.41
C GLN A 21 1.13 3.08 -6.40
N THR A 22 2.00 2.51 -5.55
CA THR A 22 2.15 1.06 -5.44
C THR A 22 0.85 0.45 -4.93
N THR A 23 0.40 -0.63 -5.56
CA THR A 23 -0.85 -1.30 -5.19
C THR A 23 -0.67 -2.18 -3.96
N MET A 24 -1.75 -2.40 -3.21
CA MET A 24 -1.73 -3.30 -2.05
C MET A 24 -1.38 -4.74 -2.44
N ALA A 25 -1.75 -5.18 -3.65
CA ALA A 25 -1.30 -6.45 -4.22
C ALA A 25 0.23 -6.50 -4.34
N GLU A 26 0.86 -5.45 -4.87
CA GLU A 26 2.33 -5.40 -4.99
C GLU A 26 3.03 -5.39 -3.64
N VAL A 27 2.50 -4.64 -2.67
CA VAL A 27 3.01 -4.62 -1.29
C VAL A 27 2.97 -6.03 -0.69
N LEU A 28 1.83 -6.71 -0.73
CA LEU A 28 1.66 -8.03 -0.14
C LEU A 28 2.39 -9.14 -0.92
N ARG A 29 2.55 -8.99 -2.24
CA ARG A 29 3.39 -9.88 -3.05
C ARG A 29 4.86 -9.74 -2.69
N ARG A 30 5.31 -8.54 -2.32
CA ARG A 30 6.70 -8.30 -1.93
C ARG A 30 7.01 -8.95 -0.59
N ASP A 31 6.15 -8.75 0.40
CA ASP A 31 6.24 -9.40 1.71
C ASP A 31 4.85 -9.49 2.35
N ALA A 32 4.36 -10.73 2.53
CA ALA A 32 3.06 -10.99 3.12
C ALA A 32 2.98 -10.57 4.61
N SER A 33 4.12 -10.39 5.28
CA SER A 33 4.21 -9.91 6.67
C SER A 33 3.83 -8.43 6.79
N LEU A 34 3.89 -7.66 5.69
CA LEU A 34 3.47 -6.25 5.66
C LEU A 34 1.98 -6.07 5.95
N ARG A 35 1.17 -7.13 5.84
CA ARG A 35 -0.21 -7.12 6.35
C ARG A 35 -0.27 -6.77 7.84
N MET A 36 0.72 -7.18 8.64
CA MET A 36 0.82 -6.80 10.05
C MET A 36 1.08 -5.31 10.24
N VAL A 37 1.78 -4.67 9.30
CA VAL A 37 1.99 -3.22 9.32
C VAL A 37 0.66 -2.51 9.09
N LEU A 38 -0.12 -2.95 8.10
CA LEU A 38 -1.46 -2.41 7.82
C LEU A 38 -2.39 -2.52 9.03
N MET A 39 -2.34 -3.65 9.73
CA MET A 39 -3.14 -3.86 10.95
C MET A 39 -2.80 -2.86 12.07
N ARG A 40 -1.57 -2.34 12.14
CA ARG A 40 -1.20 -1.28 13.11
C ARG A 40 -1.90 0.05 12.82
N PHE A 41 -2.30 0.27 11.58
CA PHE A 41 -3.09 1.42 11.14
C PHE A 41 -4.58 1.10 11.06
N HIS A 42 -5.01 -0.05 11.60
CA HIS A 42 -6.39 -0.54 11.53
C HIS A 42 -6.89 -0.83 10.10
N ILE A 43 -5.97 -1.03 9.15
CA ILE A 43 -6.27 -1.38 7.76
C ILE A 43 -6.22 -2.91 7.61
N GLY A 44 -7.31 -3.50 7.13
CA GLY A 44 -7.46 -4.94 6.84
C GLY A 44 -7.74 -5.84 8.05
N GLY A 45 -8.07 -5.27 9.22
CA GLY A 45 -8.31 -6.03 10.46
C GLY A 45 -9.77 -6.39 10.77
N CYS A 46 -10.73 -5.75 10.10
CA CYS A 46 -12.18 -5.90 10.35
C CYS A 46 -12.94 -5.93 9.01
N SER A 47 -14.18 -6.45 9.00
CA SER A 47 -15.03 -6.54 7.79
C SER A 47 -15.35 -5.20 7.12
N HIS A 48 -15.15 -4.07 7.82
CA HIS A 48 -15.41 -2.72 7.32
C HIS A 48 -14.14 -1.97 6.92
N CYS A 49 -12.99 -2.28 7.51
CA CYS A 49 -11.73 -1.58 7.25
C CYS A 49 -10.89 -2.30 6.18
N GLY A 50 -11.55 -2.91 5.20
CA GLY A 50 -10.88 -3.62 4.11
C GLY A 50 -10.23 -2.67 3.11
N PHE A 51 -9.38 -3.22 2.25
CA PHE A 51 -8.87 -2.55 1.06
C PHE A 51 -9.00 -3.50 -0.13
N ASP A 52 -9.16 -2.96 -1.34
CA ASP A 52 -9.02 -3.77 -2.54
C ASP A 52 -7.54 -3.97 -2.86
N GLN A 53 -7.19 -5.14 -3.39
CA GLN A 53 -5.80 -5.45 -3.76
C GLN A 53 -5.30 -4.54 -4.90
N ASN A 54 -6.21 -3.98 -5.70
CA ASN A 54 -5.89 -3.07 -6.78
C ASN A 54 -5.78 -1.61 -6.33
N ASP A 55 -6.17 -1.28 -5.09
CA ASP A 55 -6.03 0.07 -4.55
C ASP A 55 -4.55 0.40 -4.30
N SER A 56 -4.20 1.67 -4.49
CA SER A 56 -2.87 2.19 -4.19
C SER A 56 -2.71 2.44 -2.68
N ILE A 57 -1.46 2.47 -2.20
CA ILE A 57 -1.15 2.85 -0.81
C ILE A 57 -1.78 4.21 -0.46
N GLU A 58 -1.77 5.17 -1.39
CA GLU A 58 -2.41 6.47 -1.24
C GLU A 58 -3.92 6.36 -1.02
N GLN A 59 -4.61 5.64 -1.92
CA GLN A 59 -6.06 5.46 -1.86
C GLN A 59 -6.47 4.81 -0.55
N VAL A 60 -5.79 3.73 -0.16
CA VAL A 60 -6.07 3.00 1.08
C VAL A 60 -5.81 3.86 2.31
N ALA A 61 -4.73 4.64 2.32
CA ALA A 61 -4.45 5.56 3.41
C ALA A 61 -5.55 6.62 3.54
N THR A 62 -5.93 7.27 2.43
CA THR A 62 -6.97 8.30 2.39
C THR A 62 -8.33 7.76 2.84
N ASP A 63 -8.74 6.60 2.32
CA ASP A 63 -10.05 6.00 2.65
C ASP A 63 -10.14 5.57 4.12
N ASN A 64 -9.01 5.25 4.74
CA ASN A 64 -8.94 4.90 6.17
C ASN A 64 -8.56 6.10 7.06
N GLY A 65 -8.44 7.31 6.52
CA GLY A 65 -8.10 8.52 7.28
C GLY A 65 -6.68 8.53 7.86
N VAL A 66 -5.75 7.79 7.24
CA VAL A 66 -4.35 7.67 7.65
C VAL A 66 -3.48 8.60 6.81
N PRO A 67 -2.50 9.31 7.39
CA PRO A 67 -1.54 10.08 6.61
C PRO A 67 -0.74 9.18 5.67
N VAL A 68 -0.80 9.47 4.36
CA VAL A 68 -0.13 8.68 3.30
C VAL A 68 1.37 8.52 3.58
N ALA A 69 2.03 9.58 4.05
CA ALA A 69 3.46 9.57 4.36
C ALA A 69 3.81 8.61 5.50
N ASP A 70 2.97 8.51 6.53
CA ASP A 70 3.19 7.63 7.68
C ASP A 70 3.02 6.16 7.28
N LEU A 71 1.97 5.86 6.51
CA LEU A 71 1.73 4.50 6.01
C LEU A 71 2.87 4.06 5.08
N LEU A 72 3.23 4.91 4.12
CA LEU A 72 4.30 4.63 3.17
C LEU A 72 5.64 4.44 3.88
N GLY A 73 5.97 5.30 4.84
CA GLY A 73 7.19 5.20 5.65
C GLY A 73 7.25 3.91 6.46
N ALA A 74 6.13 3.51 7.08
CA ALA A 74 6.05 2.28 7.85
C ALA A 74 6.21 1.03 6.97
N LEU A 75 5.59 1.00 5.79
CA LEU A 75 5.72 -0.10 4.83
C LEU A 75 7.17 -0.22 4.33
N ASN A 76 7.77 0.90 3.93
CA ASN A 76 9.14 0.95 3.44
C ASN A 76 10.20 0.60 4.52
N SER A 77 9.92 0.90 5.79
CA SER A 77 10.83 0.56 6.90
C SER A 77 10.70 -0.89 7.37
N SER A 78 9.57 -1.54 7.08
CA SER A 78 9.25 -2.88 7.58
C SER A 78 9.50 -3.99 6.57
N VAL A 79 9.60 -3.65 5.28
CA VAL A 79 9.91 -4.61 4.22
C VAL A 79 11.30 -5.22 4.41
N ARG A 80 11.38 -6.55 4.29
CA ARG A 80 12.60 -7.35 4.50
C ARG A 80 13.02 -8.06 3.23
#